data_AF-A0A954FQE3-F1
#
_entry.id   AF-A0A954FQE3-F1
#
_cell.length_a   1.000
_cell.length_b   1.000
_cell.length_c   1.000
_cell.angle_alpha   90.00
_cell.angle_beta   90.00
_cell.angle_gamma   90.00
#
_symmetry.space_group_name_H-M   'P 1'
#
loop_
_entity.id
_entity.type
_entity.pdbx_description
1 polymer ?
#
loop_
_entity_poly.entity_id
_entity_poly.type
_entity_poly.pdbx_seq_one_letter_code
_entity_poly.pdbx_strand_id
1 'polypeptide(L)'
;SAEADPENLYLSHFRRRRLSGEEIRDAILAITGRLNLKSHGPSVMIPVDRELVNLLYDPAQWIVTKDATEHDRRSIYLIAKRNLRLPFMETFDAPALQSSCPERVASTHAPQALELLNGSFTNEMADAFADRLTRECGDDPQKIIDRAWQLATGHSPSVRERELATEFLQDQPLREFALAIFNLNEFLYVL
;
A
#
# COMPACT_ATOMS: atom_id res chain seq x y z
N SER A 1 -6.42 0.17 30.28
CA SER A 1 -6.52 1.09 29.13
C SER A 1 -5.17 1.79 28.96
N ALA A 2 -4.89 2.40 27.81
CA ALA A 2 -3.65 3.15 27.57
C ALA A 2 -3.36 4.23 28.65
N GLU A 3 -4.40 4.73 29.34
CA GLU A 3 -4.25 5.65 30.48
C GLU A 3 -3.65 5.00 31.74
N ALA A 4 -3.87 3.70 31.96
CA ALA A 4 -3.42 3.00 33.17
C ALA A 4 -2.01 2.40 33.05
N ASP A 5 -1.53 2.18 31.82
CA ASP A 5 -0.18 1.67 31.51
C ASP A 5 0.34 2.34 30.23
N PRO A 6 0.71 3.64 30.25
CA PRO A 6 1.06 4.38 29.05
C PRO A 6 2.28 3.82 28.31
N GLU A 7 3.24 3.27 29.04
CA GLU A 7 4.47 2.68 28.51
C GLU A 7 4.27 1.22 28.03
N ASN A 8 3.06 0.69 28.20
CA ASN A 8 2.70 -0.69 27.91
C ASN A 8 3.68 -1.71 28.55
N LEU A 9 4.12 -1.47 29.78
CA LEU A 9 5.09 -2.32 30.49
C LEU A 9 4.49 -3.68 30.84
N TYR A 10 3.16 -3.73 31.05
CA TYR A 10 2.44 -4.95 31.37
C TYR A 10 1.82 -5.62 30.14
N LEU A 11 2.15 -5.14 28.92
CA LEU A 11 1.57 -5.61 27.66
C LEU A 11 0.02 -5.59 27.68
N SER A 12 -0.54 -4.59 28.36
CA SER A 12 -1.97 -4.43 28.60
C SER A 12 -2.76 -4.02 27.36
N HIS A 13 -2.08 -3.56 26.31
CA HIS A 13 -2.66 -3.20 25.02
C HIS A 13 -1.66 -3.46 23.89
N PHE A 14 -2.13 -3.46 22.64
CA PHE A 14 -1.24 -3.57 21.48
C PHE A 14 -0.50 -2.25 21.24
N ARG A 15 0.79 -2.33 20.90
CA ARG A 15 1.56 -1.12 20.54
C ARG A 15 1.30 -0.80 19.09
N ARG A 16 0.91 0.45 18.81
CA ARG A 16 0.76 0.93 17.44
C ARG A 16 2.03 0.62 16.65
N ARG A 17 1.87 -0.09 15.54
CA ARG A 17 2.98 -0.52 14.68
C ARG A 17 2.72 -0.04 13.26
N ARG A 18 3.72 0.59 12.66
CA ARG A 18 3.67 0.94 11.25
C ARG A 18 3.79 -0.31 10.37
N LEU A 19 3.04 -0.34 9.28
CA LEU A 19 3.10 -1.41 8.29
C LEU A 19 4.45 -1.42 7.56
N SER A 20 4.95 -2.61 7.23
CA SER A 20 6.12 -2.77 6.35
C SER A 20 5.74 -2.55 4.89
N GLY A 21 6.73 -2.37 3.99
CA GLY A 21 6.46 -2.18 2.56
C GLY A 21 5.61 -3.29 1.92
N GLU A 22 5.83 -4.55 2.31
CA GLU A 22 5.01 -5.68 1.84
C GLU A 22 3.57 -5.58 2.34
N GLU A 23 3.38 -5.20 3.61
CA GLU A 23 2.06 -5.04 4.21
C GLU A 23 1.30 -3.86 3.61
N ILE A 24 1.98 -2.73 3.35
CA ILE A 24 1.38 -1.55 2.68
C ILE A 24 0.95 -1.93 1.26
N ARG A 25 1.83 -2.59 0.49
CA ARG A 25 1.48 -3.04 -0.88
C ARG A 25 0.26 -3.96 -0.86
N ASP A 26 0.28 -4.98 0.00
CA ASP A 26 -0.79 -5.97 0.09
C ASP A 26 -2.10 -5.32 0.58
N ALA A 27 -2.04 -4.35 1.51
CA ALA A 27 -3.19 -3.59 1.97
C ALA A 27 -3.82 -2.76 0.83
N ILE A 28 -3.00 -2.04 0.07
CA ILE A 28 -3.46 -1.27 -1.09
C ILE A 28 -4.16 -2.20 -2.09
N LEU A 29 -3.53 -3.32 -2.46
CA LEU A 29 -4.13 -4.32 -3.35
C LEU A 29 -5.46 -4.88 -2.81
N ALA A 30 -5.57 -5.08 -1.50
CA ALA A 30 -6.77 -5.63 -0.86
C ALA A 30 -7.95 -4.64 -0.96
N ILE A 31 -7.72 -3.37 -0.63
CA ILE A 31 -8.77 -2.36 -0.64
C ILE A 31 -9.18 -1.94 -2.05
N THR A 32 -8.29 -2.07 -3.03
CA THR A 32 -8.64 -1.86 -4.45
C THR A 32 -9.38 -3.07 -5.04
N GLY A 33 -9.34 -4.23 -4.36
CA GLY A 33 -9.92 -5.48 -4.84
C GLY A 33 -9.09 -6.17 -5.92
N ARG A 34 -7.84 -5.74 -6.12
CA ARG A 34 -6.88 -6.32 -7.07
C ARG A 34 -6.09 -7.50 -6.48
N LEU A 35 -6.06 -7.64 -5.15
CA LEU A 35 -5.25 -8.65 -4.47
C LEU A 35 -5.55 -10.08 -4.97
N ASN A 36 -4.56 -10.69 -5.59
CA ASN A 36 -4.61 -12.08 -6.01
C ASN A 36 -4.14 -13.01 -4.86
N LEU A 37 -5.08 -13.79 -4.32
CA LEU A 37 -4.87 -14.71 -3.19
C LEU A 37 -4.34 -16.10 -3.61
N LYS A 38 -4.01 -16.30 -4.90
CA LYS A 38 -3.46 -17.56 -5.40
C LYS A 38 -2.24 -17.97 -4.60
N SER A 39 -2.35 -19.16 -4.00
CA SER A 39 -1.29 -19.74 -3.19
C SER A 39 -0.43 -20.70 -3.99
N HIS A 40 0.85 -20.82 -3.61
CA HIS A 40 1.87 -21.67 -4.25
C HIS A 40 2.24 -21.25 -5.68
N GLY A 41 3.16 -21.98 -6.30
CA GLY A 41 3.68 -21.69 -7.64
C GLY A 41 4.97 -20.87 -7.62
N PRO A 42 5.50 -20.55 -8.81
CA PRO A 42 6.77 -19.83 -8.94
C PRO A 42 6.64 -18.38 -8.45
N SER A 43 7.79 -17.78 -8.15
CA SER A 43 7.89 -16.35 -7.86
C SER A 43 7.51 -15.52 -9.08
N VAL A 44 6.94 -14.34 -8.82
CA VAL A 44 6.48 -13.39 -9.84
C VAL A 44 7.50 -12.27 -9.99
N MET A 45 7.91 -12.02 -11.24
CA MET A 45 8.60 -10.80 -11.65
C MET A 45 7.57 -9.80 -12.16
N ILE A 46 7.45 -8.65 -11.50
CA ILE A 46 6.59 -7.54 -11.92
C ILE A 46 7.34 -6.60 -12.87
N PRO A 47 6.62 -5.84 -13.72
CA PRO A 47 7.24 -4.77 -14.49
C PRO A 47 7.91 -3.75 -13.56
N VAL A 48 9.13 -3.37 -13.91
CA VAL A 48 9.88 -2.28 -13.29
C VAL A 48 10.42 -1.39 -14.41
N ASP A 49 10.86 -0.19 -14.06
CA ASP A 49 11.43 0.73 -15.06
C ASP A 49 12.58 0.06 -15.83
N ARG A 50 12.58 0.25 -17.17
CA ARG A 50 13.62 -0.27 -18.04
C ARG A 50 15.00 0.28 -17.68
N GLU A 51 15.08 1.52 -17.20
CA GLU A 51 16.34 2.10 -16.74
C GLU A 51 16.93 1.29 -15.58
N LEU A 52 16.10 0.89 -14.61
CA LEU A 52 16.53 0.02 -13.51
C LEU A 52 16.95 -1.37 -13.97
N VAL A 53 16.25 -1.95 -14.96
CA VAL A 53 16.64 -3.25 -15.55
C VAL A 53 17.98 -3.15 -16.27
N ASN A 54 18.25 -2.04 -16.96
CA ASN A 54 19.49 -1.82 -17.69
C ASN A 54 20.72 -1.61 -16.78
N LEU A 55 20.51 -1.28 -15.49
CA LEU A 55 21.59 -1.23 -14.50
C LEU A 55 22.06 -2.64 -14.08
N LEU A 56 21.33 -3.70 -14.44
CA LEU A 56 21.79 -5.06 -14.21
C LEU A 56 22.95 -5.41 -15.14
N TYR A 57 23.88 -6.20 -14.60
CA TYR A 57 24.96 -6.79 -15.39
C TYR A 57 24.44 -7.58 -16.60
N ASP A 58 23.31 -8.27 -16.41
CA ASP A 58 22.59 -8.98 -17.47
C ASP A 58 21.08 -8.65 -17.38
N PRO A 59 20.59 -7.70 -18.20
CA PRO A 59 19.19 -7.32 -18.27
C PRO A 59 18.24 -8.47 -18.62
N ALA A 60 18.72 -9.50 -19.32
CA ALA A 60 17.91 -10.65 -19.72
C ALA A 60 17.46 -11.50 -18.52
N GLN A 61 18.05 -11.28 -17.35
CA GLN A 61 17.68 -11.96 -16.11
C GLN A 61 16.45 -11.35 -15.42
N TRP A 62 15.87 -10.26 -15.91
CA TRP A 62 14.59 -9.71 -15.41
C TRP A 62 13.49 -9.95 -16.44
N ILE A 63 12.94 -11.17 -16.41
CA ILE A 63 11.88 -11.57 -17.34
C ILE A 63 10.54 -11.38 -16.64
N VAL A 64 9.85 -10.29 -16.98
CA VAL A 64 8.52 -10.00 -16.43
C VAL A 64 7.58 -11.18 -16.70
N THR A 65 6.84 -11.56 -15.67
CA THR A 65 5.86 -12.65 -15.73
C THR A 65 4.83 -12.29 -16.79
N LYS A 66 4.61 -13.16 -17.79
CA LYS A 66 3.75 -12.86 -18.94
C LYS A 66 2.28 -12.62 -18.55
N ASP A 67 1.80 -13.35 -17.55
CA ASP A 67 0.45 -13.20 -17.04
C ASP A 67 0.38 -12.01 -16.09
N ALA A 68 -0.28 -10.94 -16.51
CA ALA A 68 -0.45 -9.72 -15.71
C ALA A 68 -1.32 -9.96 -14.46
N THR A 69 -2.21 -10.96 -14.47
CA THR A 69 -3.06 -11.27 -13.30
C THR A 69 -2.25 -11.80 -12.12
N GLU A 70 -1.03 -12.30 -12.37
CA GLU A 70 -0.11 -12.74 -11.32
C GLU A 70 0.64 -11.57 -10.66
N HIS A 71 0.66 -10.36 -11.26
CA HIS A 71 1.45 -9.22 -10.75
C HIS A 71 0.90 -8.67 -9.43
N ASP A 72 -0.40 -8.85 -9.18
CA ASP A 72 -1.10 -8.41 -7.97
C ASP A 72 -1.20 -9.51 -6.90
N ARG A 73 -0.33 -10.52 -6.98
CA ARG A 73 -0.18 -11.49 -5.90
C ARG A 73 0.43 -10.85 -4.67
N ARG A 74 0.13 -11.45 -3.51
CA ARG A 74 0.73 -11.08 -2.23
C ARG A 74 2.25 -10.92 -2.36
N SER A 75 2.79 -9.90 -1.71
CA SER A 75 4.18 -9.47 -1.84
C SER A 75 5.20 -10.59 -1.56
N ILE A 76 4.84 -11.58 -0.74
CA ILE A 76 5.64 -12.79 -0.49
C ILE A 76 5.94 -13.63 -1.74
N TYR A 77 5.13 -13.53 -2.79
CA TYR A 77 5.34 -14.23 -4.06
C TYR A 77 6.21 -13.45 -5.04
N LEU A 78 6.53 -12.19 -4.75
CA LEU A 78 7.41 -11.40 -5.62
C LEU A 78 8.85 -11.92 -5.52
N ILE A 79 9.57 -11.90 -6.64
CA ILE A 79 10.97 -12.32 -6.64
C ILE A 79 11.81 -11.37 -5.78
N ALA A 80 12.66 -11.94 -4.92
CA ALA A 80 13.69 -11.20 -4.20
C ALA A 80 15.03 -11.39 -4.91
N LYS A 81 15.49 -10.38 -5.66
CA LYS A 81 16.75 -10.45 -6.42
C LYS A 81 17.81 -9.55 -5.79
N ARG A 82 18.99 -10.10 -5.48
CA ARG A 82 20.08 -9.36 -4.77
C ARG A 82 20.52 -8.07 -5.46
N ASN A 83 20.42 -8.02 -6.79
CA ASN A 83 20.94 -6.92 -7.60
C ASN A 83 19.82 -6.01 -8.14
N LEU A 84 18.55 -6.28 -7.82
CA LEU A 84 17.42 -5.41 -8.15
C LEU A 84 16.41 -5.44 -7.02
N ARG A 85 16.27 -4.30 -6.34
CA ARG A 85 15.20 -4.10 -5.36
C ARG A 85 14.04 -3.41 -6.06
N LEU A 86 12.81 -3.77 -5.68
CA LEU A 86 11.63 -3.11 -6.21
C LEU A 86 11.56 -1.70 -5.60
N PRO A 87 11.43 -0.61 -6.39
CA PRO A 87 11.49 0.76 -5.88
C PRO A 87 10.52 1.03 -4.73
N PHE A 88 9.27 0.59 -4.88
CA PHE A 88 8.26 0.71 -3.83
C PHE A 88 8.73 0.03 -2.53
N MET A 89 9.18 -1.21 -2.60
CA MET A 89 9.65 -1.96 -1.42
C MET A 89 10.87 -1.28 -0.79
N GLU A 90 11.78 -0.77 -1.61
CA GLU A 90 12.99 -0.07 -1.16
C GLU A 90 12.65 1.22 -0.40
N THR A 91 11.72 2.02 -0.92
CA THR A 91 11.24 3.24 -0.26
C THR A 91 10.61 2.94 1.11
N PHE A 92 9.95 1.80 1.27
CA PHE A 92 9.34 1.34 2.52
C PHE A 92 10.22 0.38 3.32
N ASP A 93 11.52 0.67 3.35
CA ASP A 93 12.51 0.04 4.25
C ASP A 93 12.66 -1.50 4.09
N ALA A 94 12.27 -2.08 2.95
CA ALA A 94 12.46 -3.52 2.73
C ALA A 94 13.96 -3.87 2.87
N PRO A 95 14.34 -4.96 3.55
CA PRO A 95 15.75 -5.26 3.80
C PRO A 95 16.61 -5.32 2.53
N ALA A 96 17.84 -4.79 2.61
CA ALA A 96 18.82 -4.96 1.54
C ALA A 96 19.18 -6.45 1.40
N LEU A 97 19.09 -6.99 0.18
CA LEU A 97 19.29 -8.42 -0.08
C LEU A 97 20.78 -8.83 -0.19
N GLN A 98 21.70 -7.90 0.06
CA GLN A 98 23.14 -8.10 -0.03
C GLN A 98 23.83 -8.25 1.34
N SER A 99 23.16 -7.80 2.41
CA SER A 99 23.69 -7.83 3.77
C SER A 99 22.69 -8.48 4.72
N SER A 100 23.18 -8.95 5.87
CA SER A 100 22.30 -9.41 6.94
C SER A 100 21.58 -8.21 7.57
N CYS A 101 20.28 -8.34 7.78
CA CYS A 101 19.43 -7.34 8.42
C CYS A 101 18.92 -7.93 9.74
N PRO A 102 19.51 -7.57 10.90
CA PRO A 102 19.16 -8.19 12.18
C PRO A 102 17.79 -7.71 12.70
N GLU A 103 17.33 -6.54 12.26
CA GLU A 103 16.08 -5.93 12.68
C GLU A 103 15.42 -5.22 11.50
N ARG A 104 14.09 -5.36 11.38
CA ARG A 104 13.30 -4.60 10.41
C ARG A 104 12.97 -3.23 11.00
N VAL A 105 13.69 -2.21 10.54
CA VAL A 105 13.40 -0.82 10.90
C VAL A 105 12.22 -0.32 10.06
N ALA A 106 11.28 0.37 10.71
CA ALA A 106 10.25 1.15 10.01
C ALA A 106 10.53 2.62 10.27
N SER A 107 10.77 3.38 9.21
CA SER A 107 11.00 4.82 9.29
C SER A 107 9.74 5.61 8.94
N THR A 108 9.76 6.93 9.09
CA THR A 108 8.73 7.83 8.57
C THR A 108 9.43 9.02 7.94
N HIS A 109 9.69 8.96 6.63
CA HIS A 109 10.42 10.00 5.92
C HIS A 109 9.66 10.53 4.71
N ALA A 110 9.94 11.79 4.34
CA ALA A 110 9.25 12.47 3.25
C ALA A 110 9.21 11.68 1.92
N PRO A 111 10.26 10.95 1.50
CA PRO A 111 10.20 10.11 0.30
C PRO A 111 9.08 9.05 0.30
N GLN A 112 8.69 8.52 1.46
CA GLN A 112 7.61 7.51 1.53
C GLN A 112 6.24 8.13 1.25
N ALA A 113 5.98 9.33 1.79
CA ALA A 113 4.75 10.06 1.46
C ALA A 113 4.73 10.45 -0.03
N LEU A 114 5.89 10.84 -0.57
CA LEU A 114 6.01 11.19 -1.99
C LEU A 114 5.79 9.99 -2.91
N GLU A 115 6.24 8.80 -2.53
CA GLU A 115 5.99 7.54 -3.25
C GLU A 115 4.51 7.14 -3.22
N LEU A 116 3.81 7.33 -2.11
CA LEU A 116 2.35 7.13 -2.08
C LEU A 116 1.61 8.13 -2.97
N LEU A 117 2.10 9.36 -3.07
CA LEU A 117 1.44 10.38 -3.88
C LEU A 117 1.74 10.23 -5.39
N ASN A 118 2.99 9.93 -5.76
CA ASN A 118 3.47 10.00 -7.15
C ASN A 118 3.92 8.66 -7.74
N GLY A 119 4.04 7.61 -6.92
CA GLY A 119 4.49 6.30 -7.40
C GLY A 119 3.52 5.72 -8.42
N SER A 120 4.04 5.12 -9.48
CA SER A 120 3.23 4.54 -10.56
C SER A 120 2.26 3.48 -10.05
N PHE A 121 2.73 2.62 -9.13
CA PHE A 121 1.91 1.62 -8.47
C PHE A 121 0.73 2.25 -7.72
N THR A 122 0.99 3.25 -6.88
CA THR A 122 -0.05 3.87 -6.06
C THR A 122 -1.07 4.61 -6.92
N ASN A 123 -0.62 5.24 -8.01
CA ASN A 123 -1.48 5.92 -8.97
C ASN A 123 -2.37 4.93 -9.75
N GLU A 124 -1.83 3.80 -10.23
CA GLU A 124 -2.64 2.73 -10.85
C GLU A 124 -3.68 2.18 -9.87
N MET A 125 -3.28 2.00 -8.61
CA MET A 125 -4.20 1.53 -7.57
C MET A 125 -5.25 2.57 -7.21
N ALA A 126 -4.94 3.87 -7.28
CA ALA A 126 -5.93 4.90 -7.04
C ALA A 126 -7.05 4.87 -8.09
N ASP A 127 -6.70 4.65 -9.36
CA ASP A 127 -7.66 4.45 -10.44
C ASP A 127 -8.51 3.19 -10.18
N ALA A 128 -7.88 2.07 -9.85
CA ALA A 128 -8.59 0.82 -9.53
C ALA A 128 -9.51 0.95 -8.31
N PHE A 129 -9.11 1.72 -7.29
CA PHE A 129 -9.92 1.94 -6.10
C PHE A 129 -11.11 2.86 -6.39
N ALA A 130 -10.90 3.94 -7.16
CA ALA A 130 -11.97 4.80 -7.64
C ALA A 130 -13.01 3.99 -8.46
N ASP A 131 -12.56 3.15 -9.39
CA ASP A 131 -13.44 2.27 -10.18
C ASP A 131 -14.25 1.31 -9.30
N ARG A 132 -13.61 0.76 -8.25
CA ARG A 132 -14.29 -0.09 -7.27
C ARG A 132 -15.35 0.69 -6.50
N LEU A 133 -15.03 1.88 -6.00
CA LEU A 133 -15.95 2.72 -5.24
C LEU A 133 -17.16 3.13 -6.08
N THR A 134 -16.95 3.56 -7.32
CA THR A 134 -18.03 3.86 -8.28
C THR A 134 -18.92 2.65 -8.51
N ARG A 135 -18.34 1.46 -8.71
CA ARG A 135 -19.10 0.22 -8.93
C ARG A 135 -19.91 -0.22 -7.70
N GLU A 136 -19.38 -0.04 -6.50
CA GLU A 136 -20.05 -0.46 -5.26
C GLU A 136 -21.08 0.57 -4.75
N CYS A 137 -20.85 1.87 -5.00
CA CYS A 137 -21.62 2.97 -4.37
C CYS A 137 -22.43 3.82 -5.38
N GLY A 138 -22.14 3.72 -6.67
CA GLY A 138 -22.67 4.64 -7.68
C GLY A 138 -22.12 6.06 -7.48
N ASP A 139 -22.98 7.06 -7.67
CA ASP A 139 -22.62 8.49 -7.61
C ASP A 139 -22.95 9.15 -6.25
N ASP A 140 -23.23 8.37 -5.20
CA ASP A 140 -23.58 8.88 -3.88
C ASP A 140 -22.30 9.17 -3.06
N PRO A 141 -21.93 10.46 -2.83
CA PRO A 141 -20.68 10.79 -2.17
C PRO A 141 -20.60 10.27 -0.73
N GLN A 142 -21.73 10.21 -0.01
CA GLN A 142 -21.73 9.75 1.37
C GLN A 142 -21.44 8.25 1.45
N LYS A 143 -22.03 7.46 0.54
CA LYS A 143 -21.72 6.03 0.45
C LYS A 143 -20.30 5.76 0.02
N ILE A 144 -19.77 6.54 -0.93
CA ILE A 144 -18.37 6.45 -1.37
C ILE A 144 -17.43 6.68 -0.18
N ILE A 145 -17.65 7.77 0.58
CA ILE A 145 -16.85 8.11 1.76
C ILE A 145 -16.93 6.99 2.80
N ASP A 146 -18.13 6.57 3.19
CA ASP A 146 -18.31 5.51 4.18
C ASP A 146 -17.64 4.20 3.76
N ARG A 147 -17.77 3.83 2.49
CA ARG A 147 -17.19 2.61 1.97
C ARG A 147 -15.67 2.68 1.90
N ALA A 148 -15.11 3.81 1.50
CA ALA A 148 -13.66 4.01 1.42
C ALA A 148 -13.01 3.88 2.80
N TRP A 149 -13.57 4.52 3.83
CA TRP A 149 -13.10 4.40 5.22
C TRP A 149 -13.26 2.98 5.74
N GLN A 150 -14.41 2.33 5.53
CA GLN A 150 -14.59 0.93 5.97
C GLN A 150 -13.57 -0.03 5.35
N LEU A 151 -13.22 0.17 4.07
CA LEU A 151 -12.22 -0.65 3.41
C LEU A 151 -10.80 -0.34 3.92
N ALA A 152 -10.47 0.93 4.14
CA ALA A 152 -9.14 1.37 4.53
C ALA A 152 -8.83 1.17 6.03
N THR A 153 -9.74 1.53 6.92
CA THR A 153 -9.51 1.57 8.38
C THR A 153 -10.37 0.56 9.14
N GLY A 154 -11.39 -0.03 8.51
CA GLY A 154 -12.29 -1.00 9.15
C GLY A 154 -13.41 -0.36 9.98
N HIS A 155 -13.54 0.96 10.00
CA HIS A 155 -14.63 1.67 10.68
C HIS A 155 -15.18 2.82 9.83
N SER A 156 -16.27 3.44 10.30
CA SER A 156 -16.84 4.63 9.68
C SER A 156 -16.01 5.89 10.01
N PRO A 157 -16.00 6.89 9.13
CA PRO A 157 -15.34 8.17 9.40
C PRO A 157 -16.06 8.92 10.53
N SER A 158 -15.29 9.69 11.29
CA SER A 158 -15.84 10.69 12.21
C SER A 158 -16.61 11.78 11.46
N VAL A 159 -17.39 12.57 12.21
CA VAL A 159 -18.15 13.70 11.63
C VAL A 159 -17.21 14.67 10.91
N ARG A 160 -16.06 14.97 11.52
CA ARG A 160 -15.08 15.90 10.95
C ARG A 160 -14.43 15.36 9.67
N GLU A 161 -14.06 14.08 9.66
CA GLU A 161 -13.49 13.45 8.46
C GLU A 161 -14.48 13.40 7.31
N ARG A 162 -15.76 13.11 7.60
CA ARG A 162 -16.82 13.10 6.61
C ARG A 162 -17.03 14.48 5.98
N GLU A 163 -17.04 15.54 6.80
CA GLU A 163 -17.15 16.92 6.31
C GLU A 163 -16.01 17.25 5.35
N LEU A 164 -14.76 17.00 5.76
CA LEU A 164 -13.57 17.26 4.94
C LEU A 164 -13.55 16.44 3.65
N ALA A 165 -13.94 15.17 3.72
CA ALA A 165 -14.02 14.30 2.56
C ALA A 165 -15.11 14.74 1.57
N THR A 166 -16.24 15.22 2.10
CA THR A 166 -17.34 15.74 1.27
C THR A 166 -16.91 17.01 0.55
N GLU A 167 -16.22 17.93 1.24
CA GLU A 167 -15.64 19.13 0.63
C GLU A 167 -14.60 18.75 -0.44
N PHE A 168 -13.71 17.81 -0.15
CA PHE A 168 -12.70 17.34 -1.11
C PHE A 168 -13.31 16.79 -2.40
N LEU A 169 -14.35 15.96 -2.31
CA LEU A 169 -15.02 15.35 -3.46
C LEU A 169 -15.83 16.35 -4.31
N GLN A 170 -16.07 17.57 -3.83
CA GLN A 170 -16.69 18.62 -4.65
C GLN A 170 -15.70 19.21 -5.66
N ASP A 171 -14.43 19.32 -5.28
CA ASP A 171 -13.40 20.00 -6.06
C ASP A 171 -12.45 19.04 -6.80
N GLN A 172 -12.35 17.78 -6.35
CA GLN A 172 -11.36 16.83 -6.83
C GLN A 172 -12.01 15.53 -7.33
N PRO A 173 -11.39 14.88 -8.34
CA PRO A 173 -11.91 13.62 -8.84
C PRO A 173 -11.69 12.49 -7.82
N LEU A 174 -12.50 11.43 -7.94
CA LEU A 174 -12.49 10.29 -7.02
C LEU A 174 -11.12 9.61 -6.91
N ARG A 175 -10.32 9.68 -7.97
CA ARG A 175 -8.93 9.21 -8.00
C ARG A 175 -8.03 9.92 -6.99
N GLU A 176 -8.09 11.25 -6.92
CA GLU A 176 -7.29 12.02 -5.95
C GLU A 176 -7.76 11.73 -4.52
N PHE A 177 -9.06 11.49 -4.35
CA PHE A 177 -9.61 11.04 -3.07
C PHE A 177 -9.06 9.65 -2.69
N ALA A 178 -9.00 8.71 -3.63
CA ALA A 178 -8.37 7.40 -3.40
C ALA A 178 -6.89 7.52 -2.98
N LEU A 179 -6.12 8.41 -3.62
CA LEU A 179 -4.74 8.72 -3.20
C LEU A 179 -4.67 9.29 -1.77
N ALA A 180 -5.60 10.18 -1.42
CA ALA A 180 -5.68 10.74 -0.08
C ALA A 180 -5.93 9.64 0.98
N ILE A 181 -6.81 8.67 0.69
CA ILE A 181 -7.08 7.52 1.57
C ILE A 181 -5.81 6.69 1.81
N PHE A 182 -5.02 6.40 0.77
CA PHE A 182 -3.76 5.66 0.93
C PHE A 182 -2.72 6.38 1.80
N ASN A 183 -2.84 7.71 1.91
CA ASN A 183 -1.93 8.55 2.70
C ASN A 183 -2.44 8.81 4.12
N LEU A 184 -3.59 8.24 4.53
CA LEU A 184 -4.06 8.35 5.91
C LEU A 184 -3.11 7.64 6.86
N ASN A 185 -2.82 8.29 8.00
CA ASN A 185 -2.05 7.65 9.07
C ASN A 185 -2.76 6.39 9.57
N GLU A 186 -4.09 6.37 9.64
CA GLU A 186 -4.84 5.18 10.06
C GLU A 186 -4.70 4.00 9.10
N PHE A 187 -4.41 4.26 7.82
CA PHE A 187 -4.17 3.22 6.83
C PHE A 187 -2.78 2.58 6.97
N LEU A 188 -1.77 3.36 7.41
CA LEU A 188 -0.37 2.93 7.49
C LEU A 188 0.01 2.27 8.82
N TYR A 189 -0.90 2.24 9.81
CA TYR A 189 -0.62 1.76 11.15
C TYR A 189 -1.64 0.72 11.60
N VAL A 190 -1.17 -0.32 12.29
CA VAL A 190 -2.02 -1.29 12.99
C VAL A 190 -2.05 -0.93 14.47
N LEU A 191 -3.27 -0.87 15.01
CA LEU A 191 -3.59 -0.47 16.39
C LEU A 191 -3.72 -1.65 17.35
#